data_AF-A0A2J8KTA8-F1
#
_entry.id   AF-A0A2J8KTA8-F1
#
_cell.length_a   1.000
_cell.length_b   1.000
_cell.length_c   1.000
_cell.angle_alpha   90.00
_cell.angle_beta   90.00
_cell.angle_gamma   90.00
#
_symmetry.space_group_name_H-M   'P 1'
#
loop_
_entity.id
_entity.type
_entity.pdbx_description
1 polymer ?
#
loop_
_entity_poly.entity_id
_entity_poly.type
_entity_poly.pdbx_seq_one_letter_code
_entity_poly.pdbx_strand_id
1 'polypeptide(L)'
;HLHAKGKEEKMSKSLKNYITIKDFLKTFSPDVFRFFCLRSSYRSAIDYSDSAMLQAQQLLLGLGSFLEDARAYMKGQLACGSVREAMLWERLSSTKRAVKAALADDFDTPRVVDAILGLTHHGNGQLRASLKEPGGPRSPAVFGAIISYFEQFFETVGISLANQQLANSRAQNQR
;
A
#
# COMPACT_ATOMS: atom_id res chain seq x y z
N HIS A 1 -17.93 -1.76 13.97
CA HIS A 1 -17.27 -1.88 15.30
C HIS A 1 -16.01 -2.72 15.14
N LEU A 2 -14.98 -2.48 15.96
CA LEU A 2 -13.72 -3.21 15.91
C LEU A 2 -13.78 -4.40 16.88
N HIS A 3 -13.54 -5.62 16.43
CA HIS A 3 -13.61 -6.86 17.24
C HIS A 3 -12.21 -7.47 17.39
N ALA A 4 -11.89 -8.07 18.54
CA ALA A 4 -10.61 -8.76 18.73
C ALA A 4 -10.76 -10.27 18.44
N LYS A 5 -9.77 -10.88 17.78
CA LYS A 5 -9.82 -12.30 17.38
C LYS A 5 -10.16 -13.24 18.55
N GLY A 6 -11.09 -14.17 18.32
CA GLY A 6 -11.39 -15.30 19.21
C GLY A 6 -12.75 -15.23 19.92
N LYS A 7 -13.45 -14.11 19.82
CA LYS A 7 -14.83 -13.98 20.28
C LYS A 7 -15.56 -12.97 19.40
N GLU A 8 -16.82 -13.24 19.06
CA GLU A 8 -17.77 -12.24 18.54
C GLU A 8 -18.07 -11.12 19.57
N GLU A 9 -17.14 -10.85 20.50
CA GLU A 9 -17.28 -9.87 21.56
C GLU A 9 -16.67 -8.54 21.08
N LYS A 10 -17.55 -7.55 20.94
CA LYS A 10 -17.21 -6.13 20.79
C LYS A 10 -16.08 -5.73 21.74
N MET A 11 -15.07 -5.00 21.25
CA MET A 11 -14.07 -4.42 22.14
C MET A 11 -14.73 -3.46 23.13
N SER A 12 -14.56 -3.70 24.42
CA SER A 12 -15.09 -2.84 25.49
C SER A 12 -14.15 -2.80 26.70
N LYS A 13 -14.16 -1.68 27.41
CA LYS A 13 -13.38 -1.52 28.65
C LYS A 13 -13.85 -2.50 29.73
N SER A 14 -15.15 -2.78 29.79
CA SER A 14 -15.77 -3.70 30.76
C SER A 14 -15.40 -5.17 30.52
N LEU A 15 -15.28 -5.59 29.25
CA LEU A 15 -14.82 -6.93 28.88
C LEU A 15 -13.29 -7.07 28.91
N LYS A 16 -12.55 -6.00 29.26
CA LYS A 16 -11.08 -5.92 29.25
C LYS A 16 -10.42 -6.33 27.92
N ASN A 17 -11.17 -6.37 26.83
CA ASN A 17 -10.71 -6.74 25.48
C ASN A 17 -10.52 -5.50 24.60
N TYR A 18 -9.67 -4.55 25.04
CA TYR A 18 -9.38 -3.34 24.29
C TYR A 18 -7.88 -3.05 24.25
N ILE A 19 -7.43 -2.40 23.19
CA ILE A 19 -6.08 -1.84 23.08
C ILE A 19 -6.19 -0.31 23.09
N THR A 20 -5.31 0.36 23.85
CA THR A 20 -5.24 1.82 23.80
C THR A 20 -4.47 2.26 22.55
N ILE A 21 -4.75 3.46 22.04
CA ILE A 21 -3.96 4.04 20.94
C ILE A 21 -2.48 4.11 21.34
N LYS A 22 -2.18 4.46 22.61
CA LYS A 22 -0.80 4.51 23.10
C LYS A 22 -0.10 3.16 23.02
N ASP A 23 -0.78 2.07 23.37
CA ASP A 23 -0.20 0.73 23.31
C ASP A 23 -0.09 0.23 21.87
N PHE A 24 -1.10 0.49 21.04
CA PHE A 24 -1.08 0.19 19.62
C PHE A 24 0.14 0.83 18.91
N LEU A 25 0.39 2.11 19.20
CA LEU A 25 1.48 2.88 18.60
C LEU A 25 2.88 2.43 19.05
N LYS A 26 3.00 1.55 20.06
CA LYS A 26 4.27 0.89 20.40
C LYS A 26 4.64 -0.19 19.39
N THR A 27 3.66 -0.78 18.70
CA THR A 27 3.87 -1.94 17.81
C THR A 27 3.69 -1.59 16.34
N PHE A 28 2.70 -0.75 16.01
CA PHE A 28 2.36 -0.39 14.64
C PHE A 28 2.30 1.13 14.46
N SER A 29 2.64 1.60 13.26
CA SER A 29 2.54 3.02 12.96
C SER A 29 1.08 3.45 12.72
N PRO A 30 0.75 4.75 12.85
CA PRO A 30 -0.57 5.27 12.49
C PRO A 30 -0.94 4.95 11.03
N ASP A 31 0.04 4.93 10.13
CA ASP A 31 -0.20 4.67 8.71
C ASP A 31 -0.57 3.20 8.45
N VAL A 32 0.01 2.26 9.20
CA VAL A 32 -0.41 0.85 9.14
C VAL A 32 -1.87 0.72 9.60
N PHE A 33 -2.27 1.44 10.65
CA PHE A 33 -3.67 1.44 11.10
C PHE A 33 -4.62 2.02 10.04
N ARG A 34 -4.29 3.17 9.47
CA ARG A 34 -5.10 3.79 8.42
C ARG A 34 -5.21 2.88 7.20
N PHE A 35 -4.10 2.26 6.79
CA PHE A 35 -4.10 1.30 5.68
C PHE A 35 -4.94 0.06 5.99
N PHE A 36 -4.88 -0.46 7.22
CA PHE A 36 -5.75 -1.52 7.69
C PHE A 36 -7.24 -1.13 7.61
N CYS A 37 -7.58 0.09 8.03
CA CYS A 37 -8.96 0.61 7.91
C CYS A 37 -9.40 0.72 6.44
N LEU A 38 -8.56 1.22 5.54
CA LEU A 38 -8.89 1.33 4.11
C LEU A 38 -9.19 -0.02 3.45
N ARG A 39 -8.59 -1.10 3.96
CA ARG A 39 -8.80 -2.47 3.46
C ARG A 39 -10.11 -3.10 3.95
N SER A 40 -10.87 -2.40 4.78
CA SER A 40 -12.17 -2.86 5.27
C SER A 40 -13.26 -1.90 4.80
N SER A 41 -14.40 -2.43 4.36
CA SER A 41 -15.55 -1.58 4.06
C SER A 41 -16.01 -0.86 5.32
N TYR A 42 -16.31 0.44 5.23
CA TYR A 42 -16.78 1.23 6.37
C TYR A 42 -18.12 0.72 6.93
N ARG A 43 -18.90 -0.01 6.12
CA ARG A 43 -20.18 -0.62 6.54
C ARG A 43 -20.01 -1.92 7.30
N SER A 44 -18.83 -2.53 7.25
CA SER A 44 -18.58 -3.84 7.85
C SER A 44 -17.99 -3.71 9.26
N ALA A 45 -18.27 -4.71 10.11
CA ALA A 45 -17.47 -4.91 11.31
C ALA A 45 -16.03 -5.22 10.91
N ILE A 46 -15.08 -4.64 11.63
CA ILE A 46 -13.65 -4.81 11.35
C ILE A 46 -13.10 -5.75 12.42
N ASP A 47 -12.65 -6.93 12.01
CA ASP A 47 -12.01 -7.88 12.92
C ASP A 47 -10.53 -7.52 13.05
N TYR A 48 -10.20 -6.83 14.13
CA TYR A 48 -8.83 -6.57 14.52
C TYR A 48 -8.16 -7.84 15.01
N SER A 49 -6.97 -8.08 14.44
CA SER A 49 -6.05 -9.09 14.93
C SER A 49 -4.63 -8.65 14.61
N ASP A 50 -3.67 -9.08 15.42
CA ASP A 50 -2.25 -8.82 15.14
C ASP A 50 -1.85 -9.37 13.76
N SER A 51 -2.44 -10.52 13.35
CA SER A 51 -2.26 -11.06 12.00
C SER A 51 -2.75 -10.13 10.89
N ALA A 52 -3.93 -9.51 11.05
CA ALA A 52 -4.47 -8.59 10.05
C ALA A 52 -3.67 -7.28 9.98
N MET A 53 -3.20 -6.80 11.13
CA MET A 53 -2.31 -5.65 11.24
C MET A 53 -0.94 -5.90 10.57
N LEU A 54 -0.34 -7.08 10.82
CA LEU A 54 0.91 -7.48 10.18
C LEU A 54 0.77 -7.59 8.66
N GLN A 55 -0.34 -8.14 8.16
CA GLN A 55 -0.62 -8.17 6.72
C GLN A 55 -0.75 -6.76 6.13
N ALA A 56 -1.45 -5.85 6.82
CA ALA A 56 -1.55 -4.46 6.40
C ALA A 56 -0.16 -3.79 6.34
N GLN A 57 0.69 -4.05 7.33
CA GLN A 57 2.07 -3.54 7.35
C GLN A 57 2.89 -4.09 6.18
N GLN A 58 2.84 -5.39 5.91
CA GLN A 58 3.59 -6.01 4.81
C GLN A 58 3.21 -5.44 3.44
N LEU A 59 1.90 -5.25 3.20
CA LEU A 59 1.40 -4.65 1.95
C LEU A 59 1.84 -3.19 1.81
N LEU A 60 1.77 -2.41 2.90
CA LEU A 60 2.19 -1.02 2.89
C LEU A 60 3.71 -0.88 2.67
N LEU A 61 4.51 -1.78 3.24
CA LEU A 61 5.95 -1.87 2.96
C LEU A 61 6.23 -2.26 1.50
N GLY A 62 5.48 -3.21 0.94
CA GLY A 62 5.59 -3.58 -0.47
C GLY A 62 5.28 -2.44 -1.42
N LEU A 63 4.28 -1.60 -1.07
CA LEU A 63 3.98 -0.36 -1.80
C LEU A 63 5.14 0.65 -1.72
N GLY A 64 5.70 0.85 -0.52
CA GLY A 64 6.86 1.71 -0.32
C GLY A 64 8.07 1.27 -1.16
N SER A 65 8.42 -0.01 -1.09
CA SER A 65 9.51 -0.61 -1.86
C SER A 65 9.33 -0.43 -3.37
N PHE A 66 8.11 -0.63 -3.88
CA PHE A 66 7.83 -0.39 -5.30
C PHE A 66 8.07 1.06 -5.71
N LEU A 67 7.64 2.03 -4.88
CA LEU A 67 7.85 3.44 -5.18
C LEU A 67 9.33 3.84 -5.14
N GLU A 68 10.11 3.22 -4.24
CA GLU A 68 11.56 3.37 -4.21
C GLU A 68 12.22 2.80 -5.47
N ASP A 69 11.85 1.59 -5.87
CA ASP A 69 12.37 0.97 -7.10
C ASP A 69 11.97 1.78 -8.35
N ALA A 70 10.73 2.28 -8.40
CA ALA A 70 10.26 3.15 -9.47
C ALA A 70 11.05 4.47 -9.51
N ARG A 71 11.36 5.08 -8.35
CA ARG A 71 12.21 6.27 -8.25
C ARG A 71 13.65 5.98 -8.67
N ALA A 72 14.22 4.86 -8.25
CA ALA A 72 15.55 4.43 -8.66
C ALA A 72 15.59 4.19 -10.18
N TYR A 73 14.52 3.63 -10.75
CA TYR A 73 14.35 3.51 -12.20
C TYR A 73 14.25 4.87 -12.89
N MET A 74 13.54 5.85 -12.33
CA MET A 74 13.51 7.20 -12.90
C MET A 74 14.88 7.88 -12.89
N LYS A 75 15.68 7.63 -11.84
CA LYS A 75 17.01 8.25 -11.64
C LYS A 75 18.16 7.58 -12.39
N GLY A 76 17.92 6.51 -13.15
CA GLY A 76 19.02 5.78 -13.77
C GLY A 76 19.64 4.67 -12.91
N GLN A 77 19.26 4.57 -11.64
CA GLN A 77 19.95 3.81 -10.59
C GLN A 77 19.52 2.34 -10.50
N LEU A 78 18.35 2.00 -11.05
CA LEU A 78 17.90 0.62 -11.19
C LEU A 78 18.15 0.12 -12.61
N ALA A 79 18.82 -1.03 -12.72
CA ALA A 79 18.99 -1.77 -13.97
C ALA A 79 17.88 -2.81 -14.12
N CYS A 80 17.14 -2.74 -15.22
CA CYS A 80 16.11 -3.71 -15.58
C CYS A 80 16.09 -3.91 -17.10
N GLY A 81 15.38 -4.93 -17.57
CA GLY A 81 15.11 -5.11 -18.99
C GLY A 81 14.24 -4.00 -19.60
N SER A 82 13.88 -4.16 -20.87
CA SER A 82 12.96 -3.24 -21.55
C SER A 82 11.61 -3.19 -20.83
N VAL A 83 11.19 -1.98 -20.45
CA VAL A 83 9.91 -1.73 -19.82
C VAL A 83 8.85 -1.58 -20.90
N ARG A 84 7.74 -2.33 -20.78
CA ARG A 84 6.59 -2.20 -21.68
C ARG A 84 5.72 -1.01 -21.27
N GLU A 85 6.14 0.19 -21.65
CA GLU A 85 5.48 1.43 -21.22
C GLU A 85 4.02 1.54 -21.66
N ALA A 86 3.69 1.14 -22.89
CA ALA A 86 2.31 1.18 -23.39
C ALA A 86 1.36 0.36 -22.49
N MET A 87 1.81 -0.81 -22.05
CA MET A 87 1.05 -1.66 -21.12
C MET A 87 0.89 -0.98 -19.75
N LEU A 88 1.94 -0.35 -19.21
CA LEU A 88 1.86 0.35 -17.93
C LEU A 88 0.94 1.58 -18.00
N TRP A 89 0.93 2.33 -19.10
CA TRP A 89 0.01 3.46 -19.32
C TRP A 89 -1.45 3.00 -19.39
N GLU A 90 -1.71 1.90 -20.09
CA GLU A 90 -3.04 1.29 -20.14
C GLU A 90 -3.49 0.83 -18.75
N ARG A 91 -2.61 0.15 -18.01
CA ARG A 91 -2.89 -0.29 -16.63
C ARG A 91 -3.13 0.90 -15.70
N LEU A 92 -2.32 1.94 -15.74
CA LEU A 92 -2.54 3.16 -14.96
C LEU A 92 -3.90 3.79 -15.26
N SER A 93 -4.26 3.88 -16.54
CA SER A 93 -5.55 4.43 -16.97
C SER A 93 -6.72 3.57 -16.50
N SER A 94 -6.58 2.24 -16.58
CA SER A 94 -7.58 1.29 -16.06
C SER A 94 -7.71 1.37 -14.55
N THR A 95 -6.61 1.46 -13.81
CA THR A 95 -6.60 1.62 -12.36
C THR A 95 -7.30 2.93 -11.97
N LYS A 96 -7.02 4.06 -12.62
CA LYS A 96 -7.71 5.33 -12.34
C LYS A 96 -9.23 5.22 -12.52
N ARG A 97 -9.69 4.53 -13.59
CA ARG A 97 -11.12 4.28 -13.81
C ARG A 97 -11.71 3.37 -12.74
N ALA A 98 -11.03 2.28 -12.39
CA ALA A 98 -11.46 1.35 -11.37
C ALA A 98 -11.56 2.01 -9.98
N VAL A 99 -10.57 2.83 -9.61
CA VAL A 99 -10.57 3.61 -8.36
C VAL A 99 -11.74 4.59 -8.34
N LYS A 100 -11.97 5.34 -9.42
CA LYS A 100 -13.12 6.26 -9.50
C LYS A 100 -14.45 5.52 -9.38
N ALA A 101 -14.60 4.38 -10.05
CA ALA A 101 -15.81 3.57 -9.98
C ALA A 101 -16.05 2.99 -8.58
N ALA A 102 -15.01 2.46 -7.94
CA ALA A 102 -15.09 1.93 -6.57
C ALA A 102 -15.43 3.02 -5.55
N LEU A 103 -14.86 4.23 -5.69
CA LEU A 103 -15.22 5.33 -4.80
C LEU A 103 -16.65 5.85 -5.03
N ALA A 104 -17.14 5.82 -6.27
CA ALA A 104 -18.53 6.16 -6.58
C ALA A 104 -19.53 5.09 -6.09
N ASP A 105 -19.07 3.84 -5.95
CA ASP A 105 -19.82 2.73 -5.40
C ASP A 105 -19.63 2.66 -3.89
N ASP A 106 -20.28 3.58 -3.19
CA ASP A 106 -20.34 3.63 -1.72
C ASP A 106 -18.95 3.63 -1.06
N PHE A 107 -18.01 4.41 -1.58
CA PHE A 107 -16.65 4.52 -1.03
C PHE A 107 -15.98 3.16 -0.78
N ASP A 108 -16.06 2.24 -1.74
CA ASP A 108 -15.43 0.92 -1.62
C ASP A 108 -13.89 1.02 -1.67
N THR A 109 -13.30 1.42 -0.54
CA THR A 109 -11.86 1.54 -0.38
C THR A 109 -11.12 0.20 -0.47
N PRO A 110 -11.68 -0.96 -0.08
CA PRO A 110 -11.06 -2.26 -0.37
C PRO A 110 -10.77 -2.44 -1.86
N ARG A 111 -11.77 -2.23 -2.74
CA ARG A 111 -11.59 -2.33 -4.20
C ARG A 111 -10.58 -1.31 -4.74
N VAL A 112 -10.52 -0.12 -4.14
CA VAL A 112 -9.51 0.89 -4.49
C VAL A 112 -8.10 0.38 -4.17
N VAL A 113 -7.88 -0.15 -2.97
CA VAL A 113 -6.59 -0.69 -2.55
C VAL A 113 -6.17 -1.87 -3.44
N ASP A 114 -7.10 -2.76 -3.78
CA ASP A 114 -6.83 -3.89 -4.67
C ASP A 114 -6.41 -3.43 -6.08
N ALA A 115 -7.06 -2.41 -6.63
CA ALA A 115 -6.69 -1.84 -7.92
C ALA A 115 -5.29 -1.20 -7.93
N ILE A 116 -4.90 -0.56 -6.81
CA ILE A 116 -3.56 0.01 -6.61
C ILE A 116 -2.51 -1.11 -6.50
N LEU A 117 -2.76 -2.12 -5.66
CA LEU A 117 -1.86 -3.27 -5.48
C LEU A 117 -1.67 -4.06 -6.77
N GLY A 118 -2.72 -4.19 -7.60
CA GLY A 118 -2.64 -4.80 -8.91
C GLY A 118 -1.68 -4.05 -9.85
N LEU A 119 -1.74 -2.72 -9.88
CA LEU A 119 -0.80 -1.90 -10.65
C LEU A 119 0.63 -2.00 -10.10
N THR A 120 0.81 -1.99 -8.78
CA THR A 120 2.10 -2.23 -8.13
C THR A 120 2.71 -3.55 -8.57
N HIS A 121 1.91 -4.62 -8.60
CA HIS A 121 2.36 -5.94 -9.04
C HIS A 121 2.86 -5.92 -10.50
N HIS A 122 2.10 -5.30 -11.40
CA HIS A 122 2.51 -5.16 -12.81
C HIS A 122 3.77 -4.30 -12.97
N GLY A 123 3.88 -3.19 -12.23
CA GLY A 123 5.06 -2.32 -12.23
C GLY A 123 6.31 -3.05 -11.75
N ASN A 124 6.22 -3.73 -10.61
CA ASN A 124 7.30 -4.58 -10.08
C ASN A 124 7.73 -5.67 -11.08
N GLY A 125 6.78 -6.27 -11.78
CA GLY A 125 7.10 -7.24 -12.83
C GLY A 125 7.93 -6.67 -13.98
N GLN A 126 7.78 -5.38 -14.30
CA GLN A 126 8.63 -4.70 -15.30
C GLN A 126 10.01 -4.33 -14.70
N LEU A 127 10.06 -3.85 -13.46
CA LEU A 127 11.30 -3.43 -12.80
C LEU A 127 12.23 -4.60 -12.44
N ARG A 128 11.68 -5.79 -12.18
CA ARG A 128 12.45 -7.00 -11.84
C ARG A 128 12.76 -7.89 -13.05
N ALA A 129 12.26 -7.56 -14.24
CA ALA A 129 12.54 -8.33 -15.45
C ALA A 129 14.04 -8.29 -15.76
N SER A 130 14.68 -9.46 -15.82
CA SER A 130 16.11 -9.59 -16.12
C SER A 130 16.43 -9.02 -17.51
N LEU A 131 17.65 -8.49 -17.66
CA LEU A 131 18.24 -8.01 -18.91
C LEU A 131 18.38 -9.19 -19.91
N LYS A 132 17.31 -9.51 -20.64
CA LYS A 132 17.38 -10.44 -21.78
C LYS A 132 17.70 -9.73 -23.10
N GLU A 133 17.42 -8.43 -23.17
CA GLU A 133 17.58 -7.60 -24.37
C GLU A 133 18.43 -6.38 -24.03
N PRO A 134 19.32 -5.90 -24.92
CA PRO A 134 20.01 -4.64 -24.75
C PRO A 134 18.97 -3.52 -24.57
N GLY A 135 19.13 -2.73 -23.51
CA GLY A 135 18.12 -1.79 -23.03
C GLY A 135 17.59 -0.88 -24.14
N GLY A 136 16.30 -1.01 -24.44
CA GLY A 136 15.60 -0.05 -25.28
C GLY A 136 15.58 1.35 -24.66
N PRO A 137 15.06 2.36 -25.38
CA PRO A 137 14.96 3.72 -24.86
C PRO A 137 14.26 3.73 -23.50
N ARG A 138 14.96 4.24 -22.48
CA ARG A 138 14.46 4.36 -21.11
C ARG A 138 13.59 5.62 -21.02
N SER A 139 12.26 5.48 -21.05
CA SER A 139 11.37 6.60 -20.72
C SER A 139 10.82 6.43 -19.29
N PRO A 140 11.22 7.33 -18.35
CA PRO A 140 10.79 7.26 -16.96
C PRO A 140 9.37 7.82 -16.72
N ALA A 141 8.72 8.33 -17.78
CA ALA A 141 7.49 9.12 -17.66
C ALA A 141 6.33 8.35 -17.02
N VAL A 142 6.16 7.07 -17.40
CA VAL A 142 5.06 6.25 -16.87
C VAL A 142 5.21 5.98 -15.38
N PHE A 143 6.43 5.72 -14.89
CA PHE A 143 6.68 5.53 -13.47
C PHE A 143 6.52 6.83 -12.69
N GLY A 144 6.92 7.97 -13.26
CA GLY A 144 6.63 9.28 -12.67
C GLY A 144 5.13 9.53 -12.49
N ALA A 145 4.31 9.19 -13.50
CA ALA A 145 2.86 9.30 -13.42
C ALA A 145 2.24 8.33 -12.40
N ILE A 146 2.77 7.11 -12.27
CA ILE A 146 2.33 6.14 -11.25
C ILE A 146 2.66 6.64 -9.84
N ILE A 147 3.90 7.10 -9.61
CA ILE A 147 4.35 7.64 -8.32
C ILE A 147 3.47 8.81 -7.90
N SER A 148 3.31 9.80 -8.79
CA SER A 148 2.49 10.98 -8.52
C SER A 148 1.04 10.61 -8.19
N TYR A 149 0.45 9.67 -8.92
CA TYR A 149 -0.92 9.21 -8.65
C TYR A 149 -1.04 8.51 -7.30
N PHE A 150 -0.09 7.64 -6.94
CA PHE A 150 -0.11 6.93 -5.66
C PHE A 150 0.09 7.88 -4.50
N GLU A 151 1.06 8.79 -4.58
CA GLU A 151 1.32 9.78 -3.52
C GLU A 151 0.11 10.66 -3.29
N GLN A 152 -0.51 11.20 -4.35
CA GLN A 152 -1.73 12.00 -4.24
C GLN A 152 -2.88 11.22 -3.60
N PHE A 153 -3.09 9.96 -4.00
CA PHE A 153 -4.13 9.12 -3.42
C PHE A 153 -3.88 8.87 -1.92
N PHE A 154 -2.69 8.42 -1.57
CA PHE A 154 -2.35 8.07 -0.18
C PHE A 154 -2.31 9.29 0.73
N GLU A 155 -1.85 10.44 0.24
CA GLU A 155 -1.93 11.71 0.97
C GLU A 155 -3.39 12.11 1.23
N THR A 156 -4.28 11.95 0.24
CA THR A 156 -5.72 12.24 0.40
C THR A 156 -6.37 11.41 1.49
N VAL A 157 -5.97 10.15 1.65
CA VAL A 157 -6.45 9.26 2.72
C VAL A 157 -5.62 9.33 4.01
N GLY A 158 -4.67 10.28 4.09
CA GLY A 158 -3.89 10.56 5.29
C GLY A 158 -2.78 9.55 5.60
N ILE A 159 -2.25 8.86 4.59
CA ILE A 159 -1.15 7.90 4.69
C ILE A 159 0.11 8.50 4.07
N SER A 160 1.17 8.62 4.87
CA SER A 160 2.47 9.04 4.35
C SER A 160 3.31 7.83 3.94
N LEU A 161 3.48 7.63 2.64
CA LEU A 161 4.33 6.56 2.10
C LEU A 161 5.83 6.84 2.27
N ALA A 162 6.23 8.09 2.53
CA ALA A 162 7.63 8.48 2.68
C ALA A 162 8.22 8.11 4.05
N ASN A 163 7.40 7.97 5.09
CA ASN A 163 7.86 7.84 6.48
C ASN A 163 8.07 6.38 6.95
N GLN A 164 7.85 5.38 6.08
CA GLN A 164 7.85 3.96 6.46
C GLN A 164 9.23 3.43 6.91
N GLN A 165 10.34 4.03 6.45
CA GLN A 165 11.70 3.60 6.80
C GLN A 165 12.09 3.91 8.27
N LEU A 166 11.56 4.98 8.87
CA LEU A 166 11.84 5.37 10.25
C LEU A 166 11.20 4.42 11.28
N ALA A 167 10.09 3.78 10.92
CA ALA A 167 9.40 2.84 11.79
C ALA A 167 10.10 1.47 11.82
N ASN A 168 10.57 0.98 10.66
CA ASN A 168 11.26 -0.32 10.57
C ASN A 168 12.64 -0.31 11.23
N SER A 169 13.41 0.79 11.07
CA SER A 169 14.71 0.95 11.73
C SER A 169 14.60 0.99 13.27
N ARG A 170 13.49 1.52 13.80
CA ARG A 170 13.21 1.50 15.25
C ARG A 170 12.76 0.12 15.76
N ALA A 171 12.01 -0.63 14.97
CA ALA A 171 11.54 -1.97 15.33
C ALA A 171 12.65 -3.03 15.29
N GLN A 172 13.66 -2.89 14.43
CA GLN A 172 14.82 -3.79 14.38
C GLN A 172 15.86 -3.53 15.47
N ASN A 173 15.98 -2.29 15.96
CA ASN A 173 16.92 -1.93 17.04
C ASN A 173 16.39 -2.21 18.47
N GLN A 174 15.22 -2.83 18.60
CA GLN A 174 14.60 -3.18 19.89
C GLN A 174 14.44 -4.71 20.08
N ARG A 175 15.10 -5.51 19.25
CA ARG A 175 15.20 -6.98 19.42
C ARG A 175 16.61 -7.38 19.81
#